data_AF-A0A0F8XYM4-F1
#
_entry.id   AF-A0A0F8XYM4-F1
#
_cell.length_a   1.000
_cell.length_b   1.000
_cell.length_c   1.000
_cell.angle_alpha   90.00
_cell.angle_beta   90.00
_cell.angle_gamma   90.00
#
_symmetry.space_group_name_H-M   'P 1'
#
loop_
_entity.id
_entity.type
_entity.pdbx_description
1 polymer ?
#
loop_
_entity_poly.entity_id
_entity_poly.type
_entity_poly.pdbx_seq_one_letter_code
_entity_poly.pdbx_strand_id
1 'polypeptide(L)'
;MAKERTPDLTTWAGRMKEWGGGNFTFLSSDGEALIFIIVGLPQPLISVYKKKEQKRIGCPVVTDAGYQLYICGTRVARKLAKFEKQFSTSAIIVVRHGAEGDVNSKYDVRICPEKETYSALMKIKADDFEESMIEESVKAASEVMQA
;
A
#
# COMPACT_ATOMS: atom_id res chain seq x y z
N MET A 1 7.98 36.17 -4.51
CA MET A 1 7.91 35.77 -3.09
C MET A 1 6.53 35.18 -2.83
N ALA A 2 6.38 33.87 -2.96
CA ALA A 2 5.13 33.18 -2.67
C ALA A 2 5.03 33.00 -1.14
N LYS A 3 3.93 33.46 -0.53
CA LYS A 3 3.66 33.28 0.90
C LYS A 3 3.44 31.79 1.17
N GLU A 4 4.32 31.16 1.94
CA GLU A 4 4.08 29.83 2.51
C GLU A 4 2.81 29.88 3.37
N ARG A 5 1.79 29.14 2.95
CA ARG A 5 0.57 28.95 3.75
C ARG A 5 0.82 27.82 4.72
N THR A 6 0.95 28.16 6.00
CA THR A 6 0.95 27.20 7.11
C THR A 6 -0.40 26.46 7.14
N PRO A 7 -0.43 25.12 7.11
CA PRO A 7 -1.69 24.37 7.12
C PRO A 7 -2.42 24.48 8.47
N ASP A 8 -3.75 24.60 8.41
CA ASP A 8 -4.63 24.66 9.58
C ASP A 8 -4.97 23.26 10.10
N LEU A 9 -4.40 22.89 11.24
CA LEU A 9 -4.45 21.56 11.86
C LEU A 9 -5.78 21.21 12.54
N THR A 10 -6.77 22.09 12.47
CA THR A 10 -8.12 21.86 13.02
C THR A 10 -9.03 21.11 12.05
N THR A 11 -8.63 20.96 10.78
CA THR A 11 -9.39 20.24 9.76
C THR A 11 -8.74 18.90 9.40
N TRP A 12 -9.57 17.92 9.03
CA TRP A 12 -9.08 16.64 8.49
C TRP A 12 -8.13 16.84 7.30
N ALA A 13 -8.47 17.78 6.39
CA ALA A 13 -7.63 18.12 5.25
C ALA A 13 -6.27 18.76 5.64
N GLY A 14 -6.21 19.50 6.75
CA GLY A 14 -4.97 20.07 7.28
C GLY A 14 -4.08 19.05 7.98
N ARG A 15 -4.67 18.09 8.71
CA ARG A 15 -3.94 16.98 9.34
C ARG A 15 -3.38 16.01 8.32
N MET A 16 -4.11 15.73 7.24
CA MET A 16 -3.61 14.92 6.11
C MET A 16 -2.43 15.58 5.36
N LYS A 17 -2.24 16.89 5.53
CA LYS A 17 -1.16 17.67 4.92
C LYS A 17 0.12 17.74 5.78
N GLU A 18 -0.02 17.59 7.10
CA GLU A 18 1.10 17.56 8.05
C GLU A 18 1.57 16.13 8.35
N TRP A 19 0.66 15.15 8.37
CA TRP A 19 0.97 13.73 8.59
C TRP A 19 1.41 13.00 7.32
N GLY A 20 1.86 13.77 6.31
CA GLY A 20 2.47 13.34 5.07
C GLY A 20 2.07 11.91 4.72
N GLY A 21 0.90 11.76 4.09
CA GLY A 21 0.48 10.47 3.56
C GLY A 21 1.63 9.89 2.77
N GLY A 22 2.36 8.96 3.38
CA GLY A 22 3.27 8.16 2.60
C GLY A 22 2.40 7.51 1.53
N ASN A 23 2.97 7.36 0.33
CA ASN A 23 2.33 6.57 -0.70
C ASN A 23 2.26 5.14 -0.17
N PHE A 24 1.30 4.83 0.70
CA PHE A 24 1.08 3.55 1.32
C PHE A 24 -0.40 3.42 1.63
N THR A 25 -0.93 2.21 1.47
CA THR A 25 -2.35 1.92 1.65
C THR A 25 -2.55 0.66 2.47
N PHE A 26 -3.70 0.57 3.12
CA PHE A 26 -4.17 -0.62 3.83
C PHE A 26 -5.68 -0.75 3.61
N LEU A 27 -6.16 -1.97 3.46
CA LEU A 27 -7.60 -2.23 3.40
C LEU A 27 -8.15 -2.17 4.82
N SER A 28 -9.12 -1.28 5.04
CA SER A 28 -9.69 -0.89 6.33
C SER A 28 -11.11 -1.43 6.52
N SER A 29 -11.86 -1.58 5.43
CA SER A 29 -13.29 -1.90 5.43
C SER A 29 -13.58 -3.29 4.87
N ASP A 30 -14.75 -3.84 5.19
CA ASP A 30 -15.21 -5.11 4.61
C ASP A 30 -15.57 -4.91 3.13
N GLY A 31 -15.17 -5.84 2.27
CA GLY A 31 -15.40 -5.76 0.82
C GLY A 31 -14.48 -4.79 0.08
N GLU A 32 -13.60 -4.06 0.79
CA GLU A 32 -12.63 -3.17 0.17
C GLU A 32 -11.63 -3.99 -0.67
N ALA A 33 -11.43 -3.55 -1.91
CA ALA A 33 -10.58 -4.24 -2.87
C ALA A 33 -9.51 -3.29 -3.41
N LEU A 34 -8.28 -3.80 -3.52
CA LEU A 34 -7.17 -3.12 -4.17
C LEU A 34 -6.71 -3.93 -5.37
N ILE A 35 -6.62 -3.29 -6.54
CA ILE A 35 -6.09 -3.87 -7.76
C ILE A 35 -4.76 -3.21 -8.06
N PHE A 36 -3.70 -4.01 -8.23
CA PHE A 36 -2.36 -3.48 -8.39
C PHE A 36 -1.40 -4.43 -9.12
N ILE A 37 -0.27 -3.89 -9.58
CA ILE A 37 0.91 -4.67 -9.98
C ILE A 37 2.01 -4.52 -8.93
N ILE A 38 2.84 -5.54 -8.75
CA ILE A 38 4.00 -5.49 -7.85
C ILE A 38 5.22 -5.04 -8.65
N VAL A 39 5.92 -4.03 -8.15
CA VAL A 39 7.02 -3.36 -8.86
C VAL A 39 8.37 -3.47 -8.16
N GLY A 40 8.42 -4.07 -6.97
CA GLY A 40 9.65 -4.25 -6.21
C GLY A 40 9.57 -5.39 -5.21
N LEU A 41 10.71 -5.66 -4.55
CA LEU A 41 10.80 -6.69 -3.51
C LEU A 41 10.06 -6.27 -2.24
N PRO A 42 9.50 -7.23 -1.48
CA PRO A 42 8.83 -6.94 -0.22
C PRO A 42 9.80 -6.38 0.82
N GLN A 43 9.36 -5.38 1.57
CA GLN A 43 10.13 -4.65 2.56
C GLN A 43 9.67 -5.03 3.96
N PRO A 44 10.56 -5.52 4.85
CA PRO A 44 10.19 -5.83 6.23
C PRO A 44 9.94 -4.55 7.01
N LEU A 45 8.80 -4.47 7.69
CA LEU A 45 8.41 -3.33 8.51
C LEU A 45 8.06 -3.78 9.93
N ILE A 46 8.29 -2.91 10.91
CA ILE A 46 7.89 -3.10 12.31
C ILE A 46 6.88 -2.02 12.65
N SER A 47 5.71 -2.43 13.14
CA SER A 47 4.65 -1.55 13.61
C SER A 47 4.42 -1.74 15.10
N VAL A 48 4.22 -0.65 15.82
CA VAL A 48 3.85 -0.68 17.24
C VAL A 48 2.37 -0.37 17.36
N TYR A 49 1.58 -1.34 17.81
CA TYR A 49 0.16 -1.13 18.08
C TYR A 49 -0.18 -1.56 19.51
N LYS A 50 -0.77 -0.66 20.30
CA LYS A 50 -1.09 -0.89 21.73
C LYS A 50 0.12 -1.45 22.53
N LYS A 51 1.30 -0.85 22.33
CA LYS A 51 2.60 -1.26 22.94
C LYS A 51 3.08 -2.67 22.57
N LYS A 52 2.51 -3.27 21.52
CA LYS A 52 2.95 -4.56 20.98
C LYS A 52 3.55 -4.35 19.60
N GLU A 53 4.77 -4.84 19.44
CA GLU A 53 5.40 -4.90 18.13
C GLU A 53 4.72 -5.95 17.25
N GLN A 54 4.50 -5.58 15.99
CA GLN A 54 3.93 -6.43 14.97
C GLN A 54 4.79 -6.35 13.72
N LYS A 55 5.13 -7.53 13.18
CA LYS A 55 5.81 -7.61 11.88
C LYS A 55 4.81 -7.35 10.76
N ARG A 56 5.12 -6.35 9.93
CA ARG A 56 4.38 -5.99 8.72
C ARG A 56 5.29 -6.15 7.51
N ILE A 57 4.68 -6.22 6.34
CA ILE A 57 5.38 -6.28 5.06
C ILE A 57 4.86 -5.13 4.21
N GLY A 58 5.77 -4.24 3.78
CA GLY A 58 5.50 -3.25 2.75
C GLY A 58 5.71 -3.89 1.37
N CYS A 59 4.69 -3.89 0.55
CA CYS A 59 4.74 -4.38 -0.82
C CYS A 59 4.75 -3.18 -1.77
N PRO A 60 5.84 -2.93 -2.51
CA PRO A 60 5.87 -1.87 -3.52
C PRO A 60 4.93 -2.24 -4.67
N VAL A 61 3.91 -1.41 -4.88
CA VAL A 61 2.83 -1.66 -5.84
C VAL A 61 2.51 -0.43 -6.67
N VAL A 62 1.93 -0.63 -7.84
CA VAL A 62 1.33 0.45 -8.64
C VAL A 62 -0.15 0.17 -8.80
N THR A 63 -0.95 1.19 -8.52
CA THR A 63 -2.41 1.21 -8.58
C THR A 63 -2.87 2.21 -9.66
N ASP A 64 -4.17 2.34 -9.86
CA ASP A 64 -4.77 3.39 -10.68
C ASP A 64 -4.47 4.81 -10.16
N ALA A 65 -4.17 4.93 -8.86
CA ALA A 65 -3.76 6.17 -8.21
C ALA A 65 -2.23 6.40 -8.22
N GLY A 66 -1.45 5.54 -8.89
CA GLY A 66 0.01 5.66 -8.95
C GLY A 66 0.77 4.69 -8.04
N TYR A 67 2.07 4.98 -7.82
CA TYR A 67 2.93 4.18 -6.94
C TYR A 67 2.49 4.25 -5.46
N GLN A 68 2.41 3.11 -4.80
CA GLN A 68 2.09 2.96 -3.38
C GLN A 68 2.85 1.79 -2.74
N LEU A 69 3.13 1.88 -1.45
CA LEU A 69 3.67 0.83 -0.60
C LEU A 69 2.51 0.18 0.15
N TYR A 70 1.96 -0.90 -0.39
CA TYR A 70 0.86 -1.61 0.24
C TYR A 70 1.35 -2.33 1.52
N ILE A 71 0.87 -1.90 2.68
CA ILE A 71 1.27 -2.49 3.96
C ILE A 71 0.30 -3.61 4.31
N CYS A 72 0.83 -4.82 4.47
CA CYS A 72 0.03 -5.98 4.82
C CYS A 72 0.66 -6.83 5.93
N GLY A 73 -0.14 -7.73 6.50
CA GLY A 73 0.35 -8.73 7.45
C GLY A 73 1.09 -9.87 6.73
N THR A 74 1.96 -10.58 7.46
CA THR A 74 2.78 -11.68 6.92
C THR A 74 1.96 -12.78 6.24
N ARG A 75 0.72 -13.04 6.68
CA ARG A 75 -0.18 -14.02 6.06
C ARG A 75 -0.61 -13.62 4.65
N VAL A 76 -0.88 -12.32 4.42
CA VAL A 76 -1.28 -11.79 3.11
C VAL A 76 -0.07 -11.78 2.18
N ALA A 77 1.09 -11.33 2.67
CA ALA A 77 2.34 -11.37 1.92
C ALA A 77 2.68 -12.79 1.44
N ARG A 78 2.50 -13.82 2.28
CA ARG A 78 2.68 -15.23 1.87
C ARG A 78 1.70 -15.68 0.79
N LYS A 79 0.46 -15.15 0.77
CA LYS A 79 -0.50 -15.45 -0.29
C LYS A 79 -0.07 -14.78 -1.60
N LEU A 80 0.36 -13.51 -1.54
CA LEU A 80 0.89 -12.78 -2.69
C LEU A 80 2.08 -13.50 -3.31
N ALA A 81 3.04 -13.96 -2.51
CA ALA A 81 4.23 -14.68 -2.98
C ALA A 81 3.92 -15.94 -3.81
N LYS A 82 2.75 -16.57 -3.64
CA LYS A 82 2.35 -17.72 -4.47
C LYS A 82 2.11 -17.34 -5.94
N PHE A 83 1.85 -16.07 -6.21
CA PHE A 83 1.60 -15.51 -7.53
C PHE A 83 2.81 -14.81 -8.13
N GLU A 84 4.01 -15.00 -7.55
CA GLU A 84 5.23 -14.30 -7.97
C GLU A 84 5.56 -14.48 -9.45
N LYS A 85 5.32 -15.69 -9.99
CA LYS A 85 5.51 -15.98 -11.41
C LYS A 85 4.61 -15.15 -12.34
N GLN A 86 3.50 -14.64 -11.83
CA GLN A 86 2.50 -13.89 -12.58
C GLN A 86 2.65 -12.37 -12.43
N PHE A 87 3.50 -11.86 -11.54
CA PHE A 87 3.66 -10.41 -11.33
C PHE A 87 4.11 -9.66 -12.59
N SER A 88 4.86 -10.33 -13.47
CA SER A 88 5.33 -9.77 -14.74
C SER A 88 4.30 -9.82 -15.88
N THR A 89 3.11 -10.40 -15.64
CA THR A 89 2.13 -10.65 -16.72
C THR A 89 0.70 -10.30 -16.34
N SER A 90 0.39 -10.13 -15.06
CA SER A 90 -0.98 -9.91 -14.59
C SER A 90 -1.02 -8.99 -13.37
N ALA A 91 -2.11 -8.23 -13.25
CA ALA A 91 -2.43 -7.50 -12.03
C ALA A 91 -3.02 -8.45 -10.98
N ILE A 92 -2.92 -8.05 -9.72
CA ILE A 92 -3.41 -8.78 -8.55
C ILE A 92 -4.57 -8.00 -7.95
N ILE A 93 -5.59 -8.72 -7.48
CA ILE A 93 -6.69 -8.18 -6.69
C ILE A 93 -6.55 -8.74 -5.28
N VAL A 94 -6.56 -7.84 -4.29
CA VAL A 94 -6.66 -8.20 -2.88
C VAL A 94 -7.97 -7.64 -2.34
N VAL A 95 -8.80 -8.49 -1.75
CA VAL A 95 -10.08 -8.10 -1.14
C VAL A 95 -10.04 -8.41 0.34
N ARG A 96 -10.40 -7.43 1.17
CA ARG A 96 -10.52 -7.61 2.62
C ARG A 96 -11.93 -8.08 2.97
N HIS A 97 -11.99 -9.08 3.84
CA HIS A 97 -13.21 -9.64 4.41
C HIS A 97 -13.15 -9.55 5.94
N GLY A 98 -14.05 -8.81 6.56
CA GLY A 98 -14.15 -8.68 8.02
C GLY A 98 -14.52 -7.26 8.45
N ALA A 99 -15.16 -7.16 9.62
CA ALA A 99 -15.56 -5.87 10.18
C ALA A 99 -14.35 -4.93 10.41
N GLU A 100 -14.58 -3.62 10.38
CA GLU A 100 -13.58 -2.63 10.70
C GLU A 100 -12.98 -2.91 12.10
N GLY A 101 -11.65 -2.91 12.21
CA GLY A 101 -10.95 -3.23 13.45
C GLY A 101 -10.91 -4.72 13.84
N ASP A 102 -11.47 -5.63 13.04
CA ASP A 102 -11.38 -7.07 13.29
C ASP A 102 -9.95 -7.59 13.07
N VAL A 103 -9.34 -8.10 14.14
CA VAL A 103 -8.00 -8.70 14.12
C VAL A 103 -7.98 -9.99 13.26
N ASN A 104 -9.14 -10.64 13.07
CA ASN A 104 -9.30 -11.86 12.29
C ASN A 104 -9.72 -11.63 10.83
N SER A 105 -9.60 -10.40 10.34
CA SER A 105 -9.85 -10.05 8.93
C SER A 105 -9.20 -11.06 7.99
N LYS A 106 -10.00 -11.65 7.09
CA LYS A 106 -9.54 -12.53 6.03
C LYS A 106 -9.25 -11.69 4.79
N TYR A 107 -8.25 -12.10 4.03
CA TYR A 107 -7.92 -11.46 2.76
C TYR A 107 -8.03 -12.50 1.67
N ASP A 108 -8.81 -12.21 0.63
CA ASP A 108 -8.78 -12.96 -0.62
C ASP A 108 -7.75 -12.35 -1.56
N VAL A 109 -6.99 -13.19 -2.25
CA VAL A 109 -5.91 -12.76 -3.15
C VAL A 109 -6.05 -13.57 -4.43
N ARG A 110 -6.27 -12.88 -5.55
CA ARG A 110 -6.51 -13.49 -6.85
C ARG A 110 -5.88 -12.68 -7.98
N ILE A 111 -5.72 -13.31 -9.13
CA ILE A 111 -5.24 -12.64 -10.34
C ILE A 111 -6.41 -11.85 -10.93
N CYS A 112 -6.15 -10.62 -11.38
CA CYS A 112 -7.12 -9.84 -12.14
C CYS A 112 -7.35 -10.50 -13.50
N PRO A 113 -8.59 -10.90 -13.85
CA PRO A 113 -8.86 -11.58 -15.12
C PRO A 113 -8.71 -10.64 -16.33
N GLU A 114 -8.81 -9.33 -16.11
CA GLU A 114 -8.74 -8.31 -17.15
C GLU A 114 -7.28 -7.98 -17.49
N LYS A 115 -6.84 -8.44 -18.66
CA LYS A 115 -5.47 -8.18 -19.14
C LYS A 115 -5.22 -6.70 -19.45
N GLU A 116 -6.24 -5.98 -19.87
CA GLU A 116 -6.16 -4.54 -20.16
C GLU A 116 -5.79 -3.74 -18.92
N THR A 117 -6.27 -4.16 -17.75
CA THR A 117 -5.97 -3.55 -16.44
C THR A 117 -4.48 -3.66 -16.12
N TYR A 118 -3.84 -4.79 -16.43
CA TYR A 118 -2.38 -4.91 -16.30
C TYR A 118 -1.65 -3.93 -17.22
N SER A 119 -2.07 -3.84 -18.49
CA SER A 119 -1.47 -2.91 -19.45
C SER A 119 -1.64 -1.45 -19.06
N ALA A 120 -2.79 -1.08 -18.48
CA ALA A 120 -3.04 0.27 -17.96
C ALA A 120 -2.11 0.59 -16.78
N LEU A 121 -2.00 -0.31 -15.80
CA LEU A 121 -1.13 -0.14 -14.64
C LEU A 121 0.36 -0.11 -15.04
N MET A 122 0.76 -0.84 -16.09
CA MET A 122 2.11 -0.77 -16.62
C MET A 122 2.45 0.58 -17.27
N LYS A 123 1.46 1.28 -17.84
CA LYS A 123 1.66 2.65 -18.33
C LYS A 123 1.86 3.61 -17.17
N ILE A 124 1.01 3.51 -16.14
CA ILE A 124 1.15 4.33 -14.92
C ILE A 124 2.52 4.08 -14.27
N LYS A 125 2.98 2.82 -14.20
CA LYS A 125 4.32 2.50 -13.73
C LYS A 125 5.41 3.22 -14.54
N ALA A 126 5.28 3.29 -15.86
CA ALA A 126 6.29 3.95 -16.68
C ALA A 126 6.35 5.46 -16.43
N ASP A 127 5.24 6.07 -16.00
CA ASP A 127 5.12 7.51 -15.81
C ASP A 127 5.38 7.96 -14.35
N ASP A 128 5.07 7.11 -13.36
CA ASP A 128 4.95 7.51 -11.94
C ASP A 128 5.77 6.63 -10.98
N PHE A 129 6.62 5.74 -11.48
CA PHE A 129 7.46 4.87 -10.63
C PHE A 129 8.95 4.96 -10.95
N GLU A 130 9.72 5.30 -9.92
CA GLU A 130 11.17 5.17 -9.88
C GLU A 130 11.57 4.28 -8.70
N GLU A 131 12.63 3.48 -8.86
CA GLU A 131 13.07 2.53 -7.81
C GLU A 131 13.46 3.23 -6.49
N SER A 132 13.97 4.47 -6.58
CA SER A 132 14.28 5.35 -5.44
C SER A 132 13.06 5.61 -4.53
N MET A 133 11.85 5.63 -5.09
CA MET A 133 10.61 5.87 -4.33
C MET A 133 10.33 4.77 -3.31
N ILE A 134 10.89 3.56 -3.51
CA ILE A 134 10.75 2.46 -2.55
C ILE A 134 11.40 2.83 -1.22
N GLU A 135 12.64 3.28 -1.23
CA GLU A 135 13.37 3.60 0.01
C GLU A 135 12.70 4.75 0.78
N GLU A 136 12.27 5.78 0.06
CA GLU A 136 11.55 6.92 0.65
C GLU A 136 10.22 6.49 1.29
N SER A 137 9.43 5.68 0.57
CA SER A 137 8.15 5.18 1.08
C SER A 137 8.30 4.25 2.29
N VAL A 138 9.36 3.42 2.32
CA VAL A 138 9.69 2.55 3.46
C VAL A 138 10.04 3.37 4.68
N LYS A 139 10.85 4.42 4.51
CA LYS A 139 11.24 5.32 5.59
C LYS A 139 10.01 6.05 6.16
N ALA A 140 9.21 6.66 5.30
CA ALA A 140 7.99 7.35 5.70
C ALA A 140 6.99 6.42 6.42
N ALA A 141 6.78 5.21 5.87
CA ALA A 141 5.91 4.22 6.50
C ALA A 141 6.44 3.77 7.87
N SER A 142 7.76 3.61 8.01
CA SER A 142 8.38 3.21 9.28
C SER A 142 8.22 4.28 10.36
N GLU A 143 8.35 5.55 10.00
CA GLU A 143 8.14 6.68 10.93
C GLU A 143 6.68 6.73 11.42
N VAL A 144 5.70 6.59 10.53
CA VAL A 144 4.28 6.57 10.89
C VAL A 144 3.92 5.36 11.75
N MET A 145 4.55 4.21 11.51
CA MET A 145 4.27 2.96 12.24
C MET A 145 4.85 2.90 13.66
N GLN A 146 5.78 3.78 13.99
CA GLN A 146 6.41 3.89 15.31
C GLN A 146 5.78 4.99 16.19
N ALA A 147 4.99 5.89 15.59
CA ALA A 147 4.24 6.93 16.28
C ALA A 147 2.99 6.37 16.99
#